data_AF-A0A1H1CKC5-F1
#
_entry.id   AF-A0A1H1CKC5-F1
#
_cell.length_a   1.000
_cell.length_b   1.000
_cell.length_c   1.000
_cell.angle_alpha   90.00
_cell.angle_beta   90.00
_cell.angle_gamma   90.00
#
_symmetry.space_group_name_H-M   'P 1'
#
loop_
_entity.id
_entity.type
_entity.pdbx_description
1 polymer ?
#
loop_
_entity_poly.entity_id
_entity_poly.type
_entity_poly.pdbx_seq_one_letter_code
_entity_poly.pdbx_strand_id
1 'polypeptide(L)'
;MADPAIHELRERASKLRAFAEHVQELPDRVHTEAARMDWSGPLTDRVRSEIGTWKTRCGDVADRIREEADRLDEEANRLTQRAASENMPR
;
A
#
# COMPACT_ATOMS: atom_id res chain seq x y z
N MET A 1 22.90 -19.62 -3.78
CA MET A 1 22.60 -18.39 -3.03
C MET A 1 21.46 -17.68 -3.75
N ALA A 2 20.48 -17.13 -3.02
CA ALA A 2 19.42 -16.34 -3.65
C ALA A 2 20.05 -15.14 -4.38
N ASP A 3 19.57 -14.86 -5.59
CA ASP A 3 20.03 -13.72 -6.38
C ASP A 3 19.80 -12.42 -5.59
N PRO A 4 20.84 -11.59 -5.35
CA PRO A 4 20.72 -10.32 -4.65
C PRO A 4 19.61 -9.42 -5.22
N ALA A 5 19.38 -9.44 -6.54
CA ALA A 5 18.33 -8.65 -7.18
C ALA A 5 16.92 -9.15 -6.78
N ILE A 6 16.73 -10.47 -6.68
CA ILE A 6 15.45 -11.06 -6.23
C ILE A 6 15.17 -10.67 -4.77
N HIS A 7 16.22 -10.64 -3.93
CA HIS A 7 16.08 -10.21 -2.54
C HIS A 7 15.71 -8.74 -2.43
N GLU A 8 16.38 -7.86 -3.19
CA GLU A 8 16.10 -6.42 -3.20
C GLU A 8 14.66 -6.13 -3.65
N LEU A 9 14.17 -6.78 -4.71
CA LEU A 9 12.79 -6.61 -5.19
C LEU A 9 11.77 -6.95 -4.10
N ARG A 10 11.95 -8.09 -3.42
CA ARG A 10 11.07 -8.53 -2.33
C ARG A 10 11.14 -7.61 -1.11
N GLU A 11 12.33 -7.13 -0.77
CA GLU A 11 12.50 -6.17 0.33
C GLU A 11 11.78 -4.85 0.01
N ARG A 12 11.91 -4.34 -1.22
CA ARG A 12 11.21 -3.14 -1.67
C ARG A 12 9.70 -3.33 -1.68
N ALA A 13 9.20 -4.45 -2.18
CA ALA A 13 7.77 -4.79 -2.13
C ALA A 13 7.24 -4.77 -0.68
N SER A 14 7.96 -5.39 0.26
CA SER A 14 7.61 -5.39 1.67
C SER A 14 7.55 -3.97 2.26
N LYS A 15 8.56 -3.12 1.98
CA LYS A 15 8.59 -1.72 2.42
C LYS A 15 7.42 -0.92 1.86
N LEU A 16 7.08 -1.11 0.58
CA LEU A 16 5.94 -0.44 -0.04
C LEU A 16 4.62 -0.85 0.61
N ARG A 17 4.40 -2.13 0.92
CA ARG A 17 3.19 -2.59 1.62
C ARG A 17 3.06 -1.95 3.00
N ALA A 18 4.13 -1.96 3.80
CA ALA A 18 4.13 -1.30 5.09
C ALA A 18 3.86 0.21 4.97
N PHE A 19 4.38 0.86 3.92
CA PHE A 19 4.09 2.27 3.68
C PHE A 19 2.62 2.51 3.29
N ALA A 20 2.03 1.66 2.44
CA ALA A 20 0.62 1.72 2.08
C ALA A 20 -0.31 1.57 3.29
N GLU A 21 0.02 0.65 4.21
CA GLU A 21 -0.70 0.47 5.47
C GLU A 21 -0.71 1.76 6.29
N HIS A 22 0.46 2.41 6.47
CA HIS A 22 0.54 3.67 7.20
C HIS A 22 -0.24 4.81 6.52
N VAL A 23 -0.18 4.90 5.19
CA VAL A 23 -0.92 5.92 4.42
C VAL A 23 -2.43 5.77 4.60
N GLN A 24 -2.93 4.55 4.75
CA GLN A 24 -4.34 4.27 4.97
C GLN A 24 -4.75 4.38 6.46
N GLU A 25 -3.90 3.96 7.40
CA GLU A 25 -4.27 3.91 8.82
C GLU A 25 -4.58 5.29 9.41
N LEU A 26 -3.75 6.30 9.08
CA LEU A 26 -3.89 7.64 9.64
C LEU A 26 -5.26 8.29 9.32
N PRO A 27 -5.69 8.39 8.05
CA PRO A 27 -7.00 8.94 7.73
C PRO A 27 -8.17 8.06 8.21
N ASP A 28 -8.00 6.74 8.28
CA ASP A 28 -9.01 5.84 8.86
C ASP A 28 -9.27 6.17 10.32
N ARG A 29 -8.20 6.41 11.10
CA ARG A 29 -8.29 6.83 12.50
C ARG A 29 -8.96 8.20 12.64
N VAL A 30 -8.55 9.20 11.87
CA VAL A 30 -9.15 10.54 11.92
C VAL A 30 -10.62 10.49 11.54
N HIS A 31 -10.98 9.76 10.49
CA HIS A 31 -12.38 9.57 10.09
C HIS A 31 -13.19 8.88 11.18
N THR A 32 -12.63 7.85 11.82
CA THR A 32 -13.30 7.13 12.91
C THR A 32 -13.53 8.03 14.11
N GLU A 33 -12.54 8.82 14.53
CA GLU A 33 -12.69 9.76 15.63
C GLU A 33 -13.68 10.89 15.28
N ALA A 34 -13.60 11.47 14.09
CA ALA A 34 -14.56 12.48 13.62
C ALA A 34 -16.01 11.99 13.58
N ALA A 35 -16.22 10.69 13.31
CA ALA A 35 -17.54 10.07 13.32
C ALA A 35 -18.09 9.83 14.73
N ARG A 36 -17.22 9.69 15.75
CA ARG A 36 -17.62 9.46 17.14
C ARG A 36 -17.95 10.74 17.90
N MET A 37 -17.39 11.86 17.48
CA MET A 37 -17.56 13.13 18.17
C MET A 37 -18.90 13.79 17.86
N ASP A 38 -19.52 14.36 18.89
CA ASP A 38 -20.70 15.20 18.75
C ASP A 38 -20.29 16.62 18.36
N TRP A 39 -20.41 16.93 17.06
CA TRP A 39 -20.04 18.21 16.49
C TRP A 39 -21.29 19.02 16.19
N SER A 40 -21.30 20.29 16.60
CA SER A 40 -22.38 21.22 16.32
C SER A 40 -21.84 22.51 15.71
N GLY A 41 -22.69 23.16 14.91
CA GLY A 41 -22.36 24.40 14.22
C GLY A 41 -22.41 24.29 12.69
N PRO A 42 -22.37 25.42 11.99
CA PRO A 42 -22.66 25.50 10.55
C PRO A 42 -21.60 24.83 9.66
N LEU A 43 -20.45 24.43 10.21
CA LEU A 43 -19.32 23.87 9.46
C LEU A 43 -19.15 22.36 9.64
N THR A 44 -19.91 21.72 10.55
CA THR A 44 -19.74 20.30 10.91
C THR A 44 -19.74 19.37 9.70
N ASP A 45 -20.78 19.45 8.86
CA ASP A 45 -20.95 18.53 7.73
C ASP A 45 -19.88 18.74 6.67
N ARG A 46 -19.45 20.00 6.48
CA ARG A 46 -18.37 20.34 5.56
C ARG A 46 -17.06 19.70 6.01
N VAL A 47 -16.67 19.86 7.27
CA VAL A 47 -15.42 19.28 7.79
C VAL A 47 -15.47 17.76 7.74
N ARG A 48 -16.61 17.13 8.07
CA ARG A 48 -16.78 15.67 7.94
C ARG A 48 -16.63 15.21 6.49
N SER A 49 -17.20 15.94 5.53
CA SER A 49 -17.05 15.65 4.11
C SER A 49 -15.61 15.81 3.61
N GLU A 50 -14.89 16.82 4.10
CA GLU A 50 -13.48 17.05 3.78
C GLU A 50 -12.60 15.92 4.33
N ILE A 51 -12.85 15.45 5.56
CA ILE A 51 -12.19 14.27 6.14
C ILE A 51 -12.48 13.01 5.32
N GLY A 52 -13.74 12.79 4.93
CA GLY A 52 -14.12 11.67 4.06
C GLY A 52 -13.40 11.71 2.70
N THR A 53 -13.34 12.88 2.08
CA THR A 53 -12.61 13.08 0.80
C THR A 53 -11.13 12.81 0.96
N TRP A 54 -10.51 13.28 2.04
CA TRP A 54 -9.11 13.01 2.33
C TRP A 54 -8.86 11.51 2.54
N LYS A 55 -9.70 10.82 3.31
CA LYS A 55 -9.64 9.36 3.49
C LYS A 55 -9.68 8.61 2.17
N THR A 56 -10.62 8.94 1.29
CA THR A 56 -10.70 8.31 -0.04
C THR A 56 -9.41 8.52 -0.84
N ARG A 57 -8.89 9.75 -0.90
CA ARG A 57 -7.64 10.04 -1.62
C ARG A 57 -6.44 9.27 -1.08
N CYS A 58 -6.32 9.15 0.24
CA CYS A 58 -5.27 8.35 0.84
C CYS A 58 -5.45 6.85 0.56
N GLY A 59 -6.68 6.34 0.54
CA GLY A 59 -7.00 4.98 0.09
C GLY A 59 -6.52 4.73 -1.34
N ASP A 60 -6.87 5.62 -2.28
CA ASP A 60 -6.43 5.52 -3.68
C ASP A 60 -4.89 5.50 -3.81
N VAL A 61 -4.19 6.29 -2.99
CA VAL A 61 -2.72 6.31 -2.96
C VAL A 61 -2.17 5.00 -2.38
N ALA A 62 -2.73 4.50 -1.28
CA ALA A 62 -2.33 3.24 -0.68
C ALA A 62 -2.50 2.07 -1.65
N ASP A 63 -3.60 2.04 -2.40
CA ASP A 63 -3.86 1.00 -3.40
C ASP A 63 -2.83 1.03 -4.53
N ARG A 64 -2.50 2.21 -5.07
CA ARG A 64 -1.43 2.34 -6.07
C ARG A 64 -0.06 1.90 -5.56
N ILE A 65 0.23 2.12 -4.28
CA ILE A 65 1.48 1.65 -3.65
C ILE A 65 1.48 0.12 -3.54
N ARG A 66 0.35 -0.50 -3.21
CA ARG A 66 0.20 -1.96 -3.18
C ARG A 66 0.34 -2.58 -4.57
N GLU A 67 -0.27 -1.98 -5.58
CA GLU A 67 -0.11 -2.39 -6.98
C GLU A 67 1.37 -2.40 -7.40
N GLU A 68 2.13 -1.37 -7.02
CA GLU A 68 3.57 -1.35 -7.28
C GLU A 68 4.33 -2.45 -6.52
N ALA A 69 3.99 -2.69 -5.25
CA ALA A 69 4.57 -3.78 -4.48
C ALA A 69 4.31 -5.16 -5.13
N ASP A 70 3.11 -5.37 -5.64
CA ASP A 70 2.72 -6.61 -6.33
C ASP A 70 3.49 -6.76 -7.64
N ARG A 71 3.68 -5.68 -8.42
CA ARG A 71 4.52 -5.68 -9.63
C ARG A 71 5.96 -6.12 -9.33
N LEU A 72 6.54 -5.63 -8.23
CA LEU A 72 7.90 -6.01 -7.82
C LEU A 72 8.00 -7.51 -7.45
N ASP A 73 6.99 -8.04 -6.76
CA ASP A 73 6.96 -9.47 -6.43
C ASP A 73 6.77 -10.35 -7.66
N GLU A 74 5.93 -9.92 -8.61
CA GLU A 74 5.77 -10.60 -9.90
C GLU A 74 7.08 -10.63 -10.68
N GLU A 75 7.85 -9.54 -10.67
CA GLU A 75 9.19 -9.50 -11.27
C GLU A 75 10.16 -10.45 -10.57
N ALA A 76 10.20 -10.44 -9.23
CA ALA A 76 11.02 -11.35 -8.44
C ALA A 76 10.68 -12.83 -8.74
N ASN A 77 9.39 -13.14 -8.90
CA ASN A 77 8.92 -14.48 -9.24
C ASN A 77 9.32 -14.87 -10.67
N ARG A 78 9.19 -13.97 -11.64
CA ARG A 78 9.66 -14.19 -13.02
C ARG A 78 11.16 -14.49 -13.07
N LEU A 79 11.98 -13.73 -12.33
CA LEU A 79 13.43 -13.98 -12.24
C LEU A 79 13.74 -15.33 -11.59
N THR A 80 13.05 -15.67 -10.50
CA THR A 80 13.18 -16.97 -9.84
C THR A 80 12.88 -18.13 -10.80
N GLN A 81 11.82 -18.03 -11.58
CA GLN A 81 11.43 -19.05 -12.57
C GLN A 81 12.45 -19.18 -13.70
N ARG A 82 12.98 -18.07 -14.22
CA ARG A 82 14.04 -18.08 -15.24
C ARG A 82 15.28 -18.80 -14.74
N ALA A 83 15.77 -18.44 -13.54
CA ALA A 83 16.92 -19.11 -12.94
C ALA A 83 16.69 -20.61 -12.71
N ALA A 84 15.47 -21.02 -12.35
CA ALA A 84 15.12 -22.44 -12.23
C ALA A 84 15.13 -23.16 -13.59
N SER A 85 14.63 -22.51 -14.64
CA SER A 85 14.60 -23.09 -15.99
C SER A 85 16.00 -23.22 -16.62
N GLU A 86 16.91 -22.31 -16.33
CA GLU A 86 18.29 -22.33 -16.83
C GLU A 86 19.14 -23.41 -16.15
N ASN A 87 18.81 -23.80 -14.92
CA ASN A 87 19.51 -24.83 -14.16
C ASN A 87 18.97 -26.25 -14.39
N MET A 88 17.99 -26.43 -15.27
CA MET A 88 17.45 -27.76 -15.61
C MET A 88 18.31 -28.40 -16.71
N PRO A 89 18.92 -29.59 -16.50
CA PRO A 89 19.71 -30.26 -17.53
C PRO A 89 18.81 -30.69 -18.69
N ARG A 90 19.30 -30.50 -19.94
CA ARG A 90 18.64 -30.94 -21.17
C ARG A 90 18.60 -32.46 -21.31
#